data_AF-A0A800BW22-F1
#
_entry.id   AF-A0A800BW22-F1
#
_cell.length_a   1.000
_cell.length_b   1.000
_cell.length_c   1.000
_cell.angle_alpha   90.00
_cell.angle_beta   90.00
_cell.angle_gamma   90.00
#
_symmetry.space_group_name_H-M   'P 1'
#
loop_
_entity.id
_entity.type
_entity.pdbx_description
1 polymer ?
#
loop_
_entity_poly.entity_id
_entity_poly.type
_entity_poly.pdbx_seq_one_letter_code
_entity_poly.pdbx_strand_id
1 'polypeptide(L)' 'MLDVKQLRSELDEIAERLKTRGFEVPVEQIRALEAQRKRLQVETENLQAERNRSAKA' A
#
# COMPACT_ATOMS: atom_id res chain seq x y z
N MET A 1 15.01 4.25 -7.75
CA MET A 1 13.73 4.05 -7.04
C MET A 1 12.75 3.39 -8.01
N LEU A 2 12.05 2.35 -7.58
CA LEU A 2 10.91 1.80 -8.34
C LEU A 2 9.72 2.75 -8.20
N ASP A 3 8.89 2.86 -9.24
CA ASP A 3 7.65 3.64 -9.16
C ASP A 3 6.67 2.94 -8.21
N VAL A 4 6.22 3.66 -7.18
CA VAL A 4 5.31 3.17 -6.16
C VAL A 4 3.93 2.83 -6.75
N LYS A 5 3.50 3.52 -7.83
CA LYS A 5 2.26 3.14 -8.53
C LYS A 5 2.41 1.78 -9.19
N GLN A 6 3.47 1.58 -9.96
CA GLN A 6 3.75 0.29 -10.60
C GLN A 6 3.93 -0.83 -9.57
N LEU A 7 4.57 -0.55 -8.43
CA LEU A 7 4.72 -1.56 -7.37
C LEU A 7 3.38 -2.03 -6.79
N ARG A 8 2.34 -1.19 -6.84
CA ARG A 8 1.00 -1.52 -6.32
C ARG A 8 0.12 -2.21 -7.34
N SER A 9 0.26 -1.87 -8.63
CA SER A 9 -0.57 -2.42 -9.71
C SER A 9 0.05 -3.63 -10.40
N GLU A 10 1.38 -3.69 -10.48
CA GLU A 10 2.15 -4.63 -11.30
C GLU A 10 3.20 -5.39 -10.46
N LEU A 11 2.91 -5.63 -9.18
CA LEU A 11 3.83 -6.29 -8.24
C LEU A 11 4.33 -7.65 -8.75
N ASP A 12 3.45 -8.42 -9.39
CA ASP A 12 3.77 -9.75 -9.91
C ASP A 12 4.73 -9.65 -11.10
N GLU A 13 4.52 -8.71 -12.03
CA GLU A 13 5.43 -8.48 -13.16
C GLU A 13 6.80 -7.97 -12.68
N ILE A 14 6.83 -7.12 -11.66
CA ILE A 14 8.07 -6.62 -11.06
C ILE A 14 8.81 -7.77 -10.35
N ALA A 15 8.09 -8.65 -9.67
CA ALA A 15 8.67 -9.83 -9.02
C ALA A 15 9.29 -10.77 -10.05
N GLU A 16 8.61 -11.07 -11.15
CA GLU A 16 9.14 -11.88 -12.24
C GLU A 16 10.39 -11.24 -12.87
N ARG A 17 10.36 -9.93 -13.16
CA ARG A 17 11.52 -9.21 -13.70
C ARG A 17 12.70 -9.20 -12.73
N LEU A 18 12.47 -9.01 -11.44
CA LEU A 18 13.54 -9.00 -10.44
C LEU A 18 14.09 -10.40 -10.16
N LYS A 19 13.26 -11.44 -10.30
CA LYS A 19 13.69 -12.84 -10.24
C LYS A 19 14.71 -13.17 -11.32
N THR A 20 14.57 -12.64 -12.53
CA THR A 20 15.59 -12.78 -13.61
C THR A 20 16.94 -12.17 -13.24
N ARG A 21 16.97 -11.22 -12.28
CA ARG A 21 18.19 -10.58 -11.78
C ARG A 21 18.73 -11.23 -10.51
N GLY A 22 18.16 -12.37 -10.10
CA GLY A 22 18.55 -13.10 -8.90
C GLY A 22 18.00 -12.49 -7.60
N PHE A 23 16.98 -11.64 -7.68
CA PHE A 23 16.34 -11.04 -6.51
C PHE A 23 14.92 -11.57 -6.33
N GLU A 24 14.65 -12.24 -5.21
CA GLU A 24 13.31 -12.68 -4.86
C GLU A 24 12.56 -11.57 -4.11
N VAL A 25 11.51 -11.07 -4.74
CA VAL A 25 10.63 -10.07 -4.12
C VAL A 25 9.64 -10.79 -3.19
N PRO A 26 9.52 -10.39 -1.91
CA PRO A 26 8.56 -10.98 -0.99
C PRO A 26 7.14 -10.42 -1.27
N VAL A 27 6.52 -10.90 -2.35
CA VAL A 27 5.22 -10.44 -2.86
C VAL A 27 4.14 -10.49 -1.77
N GLU A 28 4.06 -11.58 -1.02
CA GLU A 28 3.06 -11.74 0.05
C GLU A 28 3.22 -10.70 1.17
N GLN A 29 4.45 -10.39 1.57
CA GLN A 29 4.70 -9.37 2.58
C GLN A 29 4.31 -7.98 2.08
N ILE A 30 4.61 -7.67 0.82
CA ILE A 30 4.25 -6.39 0.21
C ILE A 30 2.72 -6.26 0.08
N ARG A 31 2.03 -7.33 -0.33
CA ARG A 31 0.55 -7.38 -0.37
C ARG A 31 -0.06 -7.14 1.01
N ALA A 32 0.48 -7.78 2.05
CA ALA A 32 0.01 -7.61 3.42
C ALA A 32 0.20 -6.16 3.91
N LEU A 33 1.35 -5.55 3.64
CA LEU A 33 1.65 -4.16 3.99
C LEU A 33 0.76 -3.18 3.24
N GLU A 34 0.50 -3.39 1.94
CA GLU A 34 -0.39 -2.50 1.17
C GLU A 34 -1.84 -2.61 1.67
N ALA A 35 -2.30 -3.82 2.04
CA ALA A 35 -3.61 -4.01 2.66
C ALA A 35 -3.70 -3.32 4.04
N GLN A 36 -2.65 -3.39 4.85
CA GLN A 36 -2.58 -2.66 6.13
C GLN A 36 -2.60 -1.14 5.90
N ARG A 37 -1.79 -0.63 4.96
CA ARG A 37 -1.74 0.79 4.62
C ARG A 37 -3.09 1.32 4.14
N LYS A 38 -3.83 0.56 3.32
CA LYS A 38 -5.16 0.94 2.86
C LYS A 38 -6.18 1.00 4.02
N ARG A 39 -6.12 0.03 4.94
CA ARG A 39 -6.98 0.04 6.15
C ARG A 39 -6.71 1.26 7.02
N LEU A 40 -5.44 1.51 7.35
CA LEU A 40 -5.05 2.66 8.16
C LEU A 40 -5.46 3.98 7.50
N GLN A 41 -5.31 4.10 6.18
CA GLN A 41 -5.73 5.31 5.47
C GLN A 41 -7.23 5.59 5.68
N VAL A 42 -8.09 4.59 5.41
CA VAL A 42 -9.54 4.75 5.58
C VAL A 42 -9.89 5.07 7.03
N GLU A 43 -9.24 4.41 7.99
CA GLU A 43 -9.45 4.68 9.42
C GLU A 43 -9.08 6.11 9.79
N THR A 44 -7.93 6.60 9.32
CA THR A 44 -7.52 8.00 9.55
C THR A 44 -8.44 9.02 8.89
N GLU A 45 -8.92 8.75 7.68
CA GLU A 45 -9.90 9.60 6.98
C GLU A 45 -11.22 9.66 7.76
N ASN A 46 -11.69 8.53 8.29
CA ASN A 46 -12.88 8.46 9.13
C ASN A 46 -12.72 9.23 10.44
N LEU A 47 -11.60 9.03 11.15
CA LEU A 47 -11.30 9.76 12.39
C LEU A 47 -11.20 11.26 12.15
N GLN A 48 -10.63 11.67 11.01
CA GLN A 48 -10.54 13.08 10.65
C GLN A 48 -11.92 13.67 10.33
N ALA A 49 -12.78 12.91 9.63
CA ALA A 49 -14.16 13.32 9.38
C ALA A 49 -14.97 13.41 10.68
N GLU A 50 -14.78 12.50 11.63
CA GLU A 50 -15.38 12.56 12.97
C GLU A 50 -14.92 13.79 13.75
N ARG A 51 -13.60 14.01 13.85
CA ARG A 51 -13.03 15.19 14.51
C ARG A 51 -13.59 16.50 13.94
N ASN A 52 -13.67 16.61 12.61
CA ASN A 52 -14.19 17.81 11.96
C ASN A 52 -15.69 18.03 12.20
N ARG A 53 -16.47 16.96 12.39
CA ARG A 53 -17.89 17.05 12.77
C ARG A 53 -18.04 17.53 14.21
N SER A 54 -17.28 16.94 15.14
CA SER A 54 -17.31 17.31 16.56
C SER A 54 -16.80 18.73 16.81
N ALA A 55 -15.89 19.25 15.98
CA ALA A 55 -15.38 20.62 16.09
C ALA A 55 -16.33 21.70 15.54
N LYS A 56 -17.39 21.31 14.80
CA LYS A 56 -18.40 22.22 14.25
C LYS A 56 -19.71 22.27 15.05
N ALA A 57 -19.92 21.29 15.93
CA ALA A 57 -21.05 21.26 16.87
C ALA A 57 -20.75 22.15 18.08
#